data_AF-A0A0F9N0Z9-F1
#
_entry.id   AF-A0A0F9N0Z9-F1
#
_cell.length_a   1.000
_cell.length_b   1.000
_cell.length_c   1.000
_cell.angle_alpha   90.00
_cell.angle_beta   90.00
_cell.angle_gamma   90.00
#
_symmetry.space_group_name_H-M   'P 1'
#
loop_
_entity.id
_entity.type
_entity.pdbx_description
1 polymer ?
#
loop_
_entity_poly.entity_id
_entity_poly.type
_entity_poly.pdbx_seq_one_letter_code
_entity_poly.pdbx_strand_id
1 'polypeptide(L)'
;MHNHTLLKKAMGLSLVGLVTVSLVGCGEFSYKRGASVRDFQQEKDVCATNTNTEAQTKKCLKENGWIVLDLDNKANEAAAETGSSANKAVIHGSYANSSPNQFAAEDIVIPEEERAPLPADPTKSVSVGSWWKAGAGPDQLMADGEACKSGLSAEHTINRNFSKVTVGFIECMADKGWKVWLN
;
A
#
# COMPACT_ATOMS: atom_id res chain seq x y z
N MET A 1 3.02 -66.63 -36.70
CA MET A 1 1.62 -66.86 -36.31
C MET A 1 1.50 -66.80 -34.79
N HIS A 2 0.59 -65.95 -34.28
CA HIS A 2 0.05 -65.87 -32.90
C HIS A 2 0.91 -65.31 -31.74
N ASN A 3 0.97 -63.97 -31.65
CA ASN A 3 0.35 -63.11 -30.63
C ASN A 3 0.19 -63.50 -29.14
N HIS A 4 0.47 -62.49 -28.29
CA HIS A 4 -0.22 -62.06 -27.05
C HIS A 4 0.42 -62.22 -25.65
N THR A 5 1.10 -61.14 -25.25
CA THR A 5 0.86 -60.27 -24.06
C THR A 5 1.26 -60.66 -22.62
N LEU A 6 1.88 -59.66 -21.97
CA LEU A 6 1.89 -59.29 -20.55
C LEU A 6 2.77 -60.18 -19.65
N LEU A 7 3.50 -59.70 -18.65
CA LEU A 7 3.19 -58.64 -17.70
C LEU A 7 4.46 -58.33 -16.86
N LYS A 8 4.78 -57.04 -16.70
CA LYS A 8 5.37 -56.40 -15.51
C LYS A 8 6.65 -56.99 -14.87
N LYS A 9 7.78 -56.30 -15.05
CA LYS A 9 8.65 -55.83 -13.94
C LYS A 9 9.77 -54.94 -14.48
N ALA A 10 9.64 -53.63 -14.30
CA ALA A 10 10.78 -52.71 -14.28
C ALA A 10 10.55 -51.78 -13.10
N MET A 11 10.93 -52.29 -11.94
CA MET A 11 10.98 -51.60 -10.66
C MET A 11 12.40 -51.04 -10.55
N GLY A 12 12.52 -49.73 -10.31
CA GLY A 12 13.78 -49.10 -9.93
C GLY A 12 14.32 -48.11 -10.94
N LEU A 13 14.08 -46.82 -10.73
CA LEU A 13 15.08 -45.97 -10.09
C LEU A 13 14.42 -44.67 -9.64
N SER A 14 14.45 -44.45 -8.33
CA SER A 14 14.01 -43.20 -7.69
C SER A 14 14.98 -42.09 -8.08
N LEU A 15 14.50 -41.11 -8.84
CA LEU A 15 15.12 -39.79 -9.01
C LEU A 15 14.12 -38.78 -8.48
N VAL A 16 14.01 -38.71 -7.14
CA VAL A 16 13.44 -37.55 -6.46
C VAL A 16 14.47 -36.43 -6.63
N GLY A 17 14.37 -35.72 -7.75
CA GLY A 17 15.06 -34.46 -7.96
C GLY A 17 14.57 -33.47 -6.92
N LEU A 18 15.43 -33.17 -5.95
CA LEU A 18 15.22 -32.13 -4.96
C LEU A 18 15.24 -30.78 -5.70
N VAL A 19 14.09 -30.37 -6.24
CA VAL A 19 13.88 -29.02 -6.75
C VAL A 19 13.79 -28.10 -5.53
N THR A 20 14.95 -27.65 -5.04
CA THR A 20 15.02 -26.51 -4.13
C THR A 20 14.60 -25.28 -4.92
N VAL A 21 13.31 -24.93 -4.83
CA VAL A 21 12.80 -23.64 -5.27
C VAL A 21 13.42 -22.59 -4.36
N SER A 22 14.53 -22.01 -4.80
CA SER A 22 15.07 -20.79 -4.23
C SER A 22 14.07 -19.68 -4.54
N LEU A 23 13.07 -19.48 -3.66
CA LEU A 23 12.25 -18.27 -3.62
C LEU A 23 13.13 -17.10 -3.14
N VAL A 24 14.16 -16.76 -3.91
CA VAL A 24 14.70 -15.41 -3.94
C VAL A 24 13.72 -14.62 -4.79
N GLY A 25 12.58 -14.27 -4.19
CA GLY A 25 11.65 -13.35 -4.82
C GLY A 25 12.38 -12.03 -4.98
N CYS A 26 12.72 -11.67 -6.21
CA CYS A 26 13.07 -10.29 -6.53
C CYS A 26 11.91 -9.41 -6.03
N GLY A 27 12.19 -8.55 -5.06
CA GLY A 27 11.20 -7.74 -4.38
C GLY A 27 10.77 -6.59 -5.29
N GLU A 28 9.55 -6.63 -5.83
CA GLU A 28 8.91 -5.47 -6.44
C GLU A 28 7.95 -4.84 -5.41
N PHE A 29 8.13 -3.56 -5.11
CA PHE A 29 7.20 -2.80 -4.28
C PHE A 29 6.31 -1.92 -5.16
N SER A 30 4.99 -2.13 -5.08
CA SER A 30 4.00 -1.41 -5.89
C SER A 30 2.91 -0.75 -5.05
N TYR A 31 2.61 0.53 -5.30
CA TYR A 31 1.65 1.33 -4.53
C TYR A 31 0.85 2.32 -5.38
N LYS A 32 -0.46 2.41 -5.12
CA LYS A 32 -1.38 3.45 -5.62
C LYS A 32 -2.39 3.74 -4.52
N ARG A 33 -2.66 5.02 -4.23
CA ARG A 33 -3.56 5.43 -3.13
C ARG A 33 -4.95 4.84 -3.35
N GLY A 34 -5.47 4.12 -2.35
CA GLY A 34 -6.81 3.50 -2.39
C GLY A 34 -6.92 2.22 -3.22
N ALA A 35 -5.82 1.71 -3.78
CA ALA A 35 -5.81 0.48 -4.56
C ALA A 35 -5.28 -0.71 -3.73
N SER A 36 -5.87 -1.87 -3.95
CA SER A 36 -5.48 -3.14 -3.33
C SER A 36 -4.46 -3.91 -4.18
N VAL A 37 -3.91 -5.00 -3.62
CA VAL A 37 -3.02 -5.92 -4.35
C VAL A 37 -3.74 -6.57 -5.54
N ARG A 38 -5.04 -6.83 -5.44
CA ARG A 38 -5.81 -7.37 -6.57
C ARG A 38 -5.92 -6.36 -7.70
N ASP A 39 -6.14 -5.09 -7.37
CA ASP A 39 -6.21 -4.02 -8.36
C ASP A 39 -4.85 -3.85 -9.07
N PHE A 40 -3.75 -3.99 -8.32
CA PHE A 40 -2.41 -4.02 -8.91
C PHE A 40 -2.24 -5.15 -9.92
N GLN A 41 -2.59 -6.39 -9.54
CA GLN A 41 -2.40 -7.54 -10.44
C GLN A 41 -3.29 -7.44 -11.68
N GLN A 42 -4.54 -6.99 -11.52
CA GLN A 42 -5.43 -6.76 -12.66
C GLN A 42 -4.86 -5.70 -13.62
N GLU A 43 -4.37 -4.58 -13.10
CA GLU A 43 -3.80 -3.51 -13.93
C GLU A 43 -2.46 -3.92 -14.56
N LYS A 44 -1.65 -4.71 -13.83
CA LYS A 44 -0.41 -5.30 -14.34
C LYS A 44 -0.68 -6.25 -15.50
N ASP A 45 -1.70 -7.09 -15.41
CA ASP A 45 -2.13 -7.97 -16.49
C ASP A 45 -2.58 -7.15 -17.71
N VAL A 46 -3.40 -6.11 -17.51
CA VAL A 46 -3.85 -5.20 -18.58
C VAL A 46 -2.68 -4.47 -19.25
N CYS A 47 -1.69 -4.04 -18.48
CA CYS A 47 -0.47 -3.44 -19.02
C CYS A 47 0.39 -4.48 -19.75
N ALA A 48 0.48 -5.71 -19.25
CA ALA A 48 1.28 -6.79 -19.83
C ALA A 48 0.70 -7.27 -21.17
N THR A 49 -0.62 -7.26 -21.37
CA THR A 49 -1.22 -7.66 -22.66
C THR A 49 -0.87 -6.71 -23.82
N ASN A 50 -0.57 -5.45 -23.52
CA ASN A 50 -0.28 -4.40 -24.51
C ASN A 50 1.21 -4.06 -24.63
N THR A 51 2.09 -4.78 -23.93
CA THR A 51 3.52 -4.46 -23.86
C THR A 51 4.38 -5.70 -24.13
N ASN A 52 5.56 -5.49 -24.71
CA ASN A 52 6.46 -6.59 -25.08
C ASN A 52 7.67 -6.71 -24.13
N THR A 53 7.80 -5.79 -23.16
CA THR A 53 8.93 -5.73 -22.23
C THR A 53 8.47 -5.25 -20.86
N GLU A 54 9.14 -5.70 -19.81
CA GLU A 54 8.88 -5.29 -18.42
C GLU A 54 8.97 -3.77 -18.22
N ALA A 55 9.92 -3.12 -18.90
CA ALA A 55 10.06 -1.66 -18.88
C ALA A 55 8.82 -0.95 -19.44
N GLN A 56 8.20 -1.48 -20.49
CA GLN A 56 6.96 -0.96 -21.04
C GLN A 56 5.77 -1.22 -20.12
N THR A 57 5.70 -2.40 -19.48
CA THR A 57 4.68 -2.70 -18.48
C THR A 57 4.75 -1.74 -17.29
N LYS A 58 5.95 -1.49 -16.76
CA LYS A 58 6.18 -0.52 -15.67
C LYS A 58 5.84 0.90 -16.08
N LYS A 59 6.15 1.29 -17.32
CA LYS A 59 5.73 2.59 -17.87
C LYS A 59 4.21 2.72 -17.89
N CYS A 60 3.49 1.71 -18.37
CA CYS A 60 2.03 1.68 -18.37
C CYS A 60 1.45 1.76 -16.95
N LEU A 61 2.02 1.00 -15.99
CA LEU A 61 1.61 1.06 -14.58
C LEU A 61 1.80 2.47 -14.02
N LYS A 62 2.94 3.10 -14.31
CA LYS A 62 3.24 4.48 -13.91
C LYS A 62 2.27 5.49 -14.51
N GLU A 63 1.92 5.34 -15.79
CA GLU A 63 0.91 6.17 -16.45
C GLU A 63 -0.48 6.00 -15.83
N ASN A 64 -0.78 4.80 -15.30
CA ASN A 64 -1.99 4.51 -14.53
C ASN A 64 -1.88 4.90 -13.04
N GLY A 65 -0.83 5.63 -12.64
CA GLY A 65 -0.68 6.18 -11.29
C GLY A 65 -0.13 5.20 -10.25
N TRP A 66 0.43 4.06 -10.67
CA TRP A 66 1.17 3.17 -9.79
C TRP A 66 2.61 3.63 -9.62
N ILE A 67 3.08 3.58 -8.37
CA ILE A 67 4.50 3.65 -8.03
C ILE A 67 5.00 2.21 -8.02
N VAL A 68 5.99 1.88 -8.86
CA VAL A 68 6.59 0.53 -8.94
C VAL A 68 8.09 0.68 -8.71
N LEU A 69 8.61 -0.01 -7.69
CA LEU A 69 9.99 0.05 -7.21
C LEU A 69 10.60 -1.35 -7.25
N ASP A 70 11.69 -1.51 -8.01
CA ASP A 70 12.49 -2.72 -7.98
C ASP A 70 13.49 -2.67 -6.84
N LEU A 71 13.33 -3.54 -5.84
CA LEU A 71 14.20 -3.54 -4.67
C LEU A 71 15.55 -4.20 -4.96
N ASP A 72 15.65 -5.07 -5.97
CA ASP A 72 16.91 -5.74 -6.36
C ASP A 72 17.73 -4.95 -7.39
N ASN A 73 17.28 -3.74 -7.74
CA ASN A 73 18.07 -2.88 -8.59
C ASN A 73 19.26 -2.35 -7.77
N LYS A 74 20.48 -2.77 -8.14
CA LYS A 74 21.73 -2.36 -7.49
C LYS A 74 21.94 -0.84 -7.42
N ALA A 75 21.30 -0.08 -8.32
CA ALA A 75 21.29 1.38 -8.26
C ALA A 75 20.47 1.91 -7.07
N ASN A 76 19.40 1.21 -6.68
CA ASN A 76 18.58 1.53 -5.51
C ASN A 76 19.28 1.13 -4.21
N GLU A 77 20.00 0.01 -4.20
CA GLU A 77 20.87 -0.40 -3.07
C GLU A 77 21.94 0.67 -2.79
N ALA A 78 22.68 1.10 -3.81
CA ALA A 78 23.71 2.15 -3.68
C ALA A 78 23.15 3.53 -3.33
N ALA A 79 21.93 3.84 -3.79
CA ALA A 79 21.25 5.09 -3.45
C ALA A 79 20.73 5.10 -2.00
N ALA A 80 20.32 3.94 -1.46
CA ALA A 80 19.89 3.80 -0.07
C ALA A 80 21.06 4.01 0.92
N GLU A 81 22.26 3.53 0.60
CA GLU A 81 23.46 3.71 1.44
C GLU A 81 24.00 5.15 1.43
N THR A 82 23.79 5.89 0.35
CA THR A 82 24.33 7.25 0.18
C THR A 82 23.35 8.36 0.56
N GLY A 83 22.12 8.02 0.96
CA GLY A 83 21.06 9.00 1.19
C GLY A 83 20.79 9.87 -0.05
N SER A 84 21.12 9.37 -1.25
CA SER A 84 21.17 10.18 -2.47
C SER A 84 19.76 10.66 -2.84
N SER A 85 19.65 11.94 -3.19
CA SER A 85 18.40 12.61 -3.55
C SER A 85 17.68 12.00 -4.76
N ALA A 86 18.31 11.05 -5.47
CA ALA A 86 17.66 10.19 -6.45
C ALA A 86 16.43 9.43 -5.88
N ASN A 87 16.45 9.14 -4.58
CA ASN A 87 15.33 8.49 -3.87
C ASN A 87 14.21 9.49 -3.48
N LYS A 88 14.49 10.80 -3.54
CA LYS A 88 13.51 11.85 -3.23
C LYS A 88 12.44 11.99 -4.33
N ALA A 89 12.67 11.41 -5.50
CA ALA A 89 11.80 11.51 -6.66
C ALA A 89 10.83 10.33 -6.85
N VAL A 90 10.94 9.24 -6.07
CA VAL A 90 10.03 8.08 -6.22
C VAL A 90 8.88 8.11 -5.20
N ILE A 91 9.09 8.75 -4.05
CA ILE A 91 8.03 9.04 -3.09
C ILE A 91 7.48 10.43 -3.41
N HIS A 92 6.68 10.55 -4.47
CA HIS A 92 5.66 11.58 -4.67
C HIS A 92 5.16 11.42 -6.10
N GLY A 93 4.14 10.58 -6.27
CA GLY A 93 3.34 10.56 -7.49
C GLY A 93 2.85 11.98 -7.79
N SER A 94 3.44 12.57 -8.84
CA SER A 94 2.99 13.76 -9.56
C SER A 94 2.83 15.06 -8.74
N TYR A 95 3.94 15.80 -8.58
CA TYR A 95 3.91 17.27 -8.55
C TYR A 95 5.10 17.81 -9.35
N ALA A 96 4.99 17.76 -10.69
CA ALA A 96 5.89 18.50 -11.56
C ALA A 96 5.53 20.00 -11.50
N ASN A 97 5.89 20.67 -10.40
CA ASN A 97 6.09 22.13 -10.28
C ASN A 97 6.42 22.55 -8.83
N SER A 98 7.47 21.98 -8.23
CA SER A 98 8.09 22.61 -7.05
C SER A 98 9.58 22.79 -7.28
N SER A 99 10.03 24.04 -7.06
CA SER A 99 11.41 24.48 -7.26
C SER A 99 12.38 23.68 -6.37
N PRO A 100 13.62 23.37 -6.84
CA PRO A 100 14.55 22.46 -6.15
C PRO A 100 14.99 22.89 -4.74
N ASN A 101 14.70 24.13 -4.34
CA ASN A 101 15.21 24.73 -3.10
C ASN A 101 14.29 24.64 -1.87
N GLN A 102 13.13 23.97 -1.94
CA GLN A 102 12.21 23.90 -0.80
C GLN A 102 12.41 22.69 0.12
N PHE A 103 13.42 21.87 -0.11
CA PHE A 103 13.67 20.69 0.72
C PHE A 103 15.17 20.45 0.91
N ALA A 104 15.82 21.37 1.60
CA ALA A 104 16.92 20.95 2.44
C ALA A 104 16.30 20.09 3.55
N ALA A 105 16.67 18.81 3.59
CA ALA A 105 16.42 18.00 4.77
C ALA A 105 17.31 18.55 5.87
N GLU A 106 16.79 19.46 6.69
CA GLU A 106 17.34 19.63 8.02
C GLU A 106 17.16 18.29 8.74
N ASP A 107 18.21 17.89 9.44
CA ASP A 107 18.27 16.68 10.25
C ASP A 107 17.28 16.83 11.42
N ILE A 108 16.01 16.58 11.13
CA ILE A 108 14.96 16.55 12.15
C ILE A 108 15.12 15.19 12.81
N VAL A 109 15.86 15.19 13.92
CA VAL A 109 15.67 14.21 14.99
C VAL A 109 14.17 14.21 15.26
N ILE A 110 13.45 13.21 14.76
CA ILE A 110 12.02 13.03 15.02
C ILE A 110 11.95 12.72 16.51
N PRO A 111 11.53 13.66 17.38
CA PRO A 111 11.13 13.26 18.71
C PRO A 111 9.93 12.34 18.49
N GLU A 112 9.83 11.26 19.24
CA GLU A 112 8.62 10.47 19.32
C GLU A 112 7.50 11.42 19.80
N GLU A 113 6.84 12.08 18.84
CA GLU A 113 5.87 13.12 19.10
C GLU A 113 4.68 12.41 19.70
N GLU A 114 4.58 12.54 21.02
CA GLU A 114 3.41 12.18 21.79
C GLU A 114 2.21 12.88 21.14
N ARG A 115 1.47 12.10 20.34
CA ARG A 115 0.24 12.54 19.69
C ARG A 115 -0.58 13.31 20.72
N ALA A 116 -0.92 14.57 20.41
CA ALA A 116 -1.74 15.38 21.29
C ALA A 116 -2.94 14.53 21.76
N PRO A 117 -3.07 14.29 23.08
CA PRO A 117 -4.08 13.38 23.58
C PRO A 117 -5.47 13.88 23.18
N LEU A 118 -6.33 12.94 22.78
CA LEU A 118 -7.72 13.27 22.49
C LEU A 118 -8.38 13.86 23.76
N PRO A 119 -9.30 14.82 23.61
CA PRO A 119 -10.10 15.29 24.73
C PRO A 119 -10.78 14.11 25.44
N ALA A 120 -10.83 14.14 26.78
CA ALA A 120 -11.49 13.09 27.56
C ALA A 120 -13.02 13.05 27.37
N ASP A 121 -13.62 14.13 26.87
CA ASP A 121 -15.05 14.22 26.59
C ASP A 121 -15.38 13.61 25.21
N PRO A 122 -16.17 12.51 25.16
CA PRO A 122 -16.50 11.79 23.93
C PRO A 122 -17.35 12.61 22.95
N THR A 123 -18.03 13.67 23.41
CA THR A 123 -18.88 14.54 22.60
C THR A 123 -18.14 15.75 22.04
N LYS A 124 -16.89 15.97 22.48
CA LYS A 124 -16.09 17.11 22.05
C LYS A 124 -15.78 17.01 20.57
N SER A 125 -16.16 18.04 19.81
CA SER A 125 -15.79 18.15 18.40
C SER A 125 -14.29 18.43 18.23
N VAL A 126 -13.68 17.74 17.27
CA VAL A 126 -12.29 17.91 16.86
C VAL A 126 -12.18 18.03 15.34
N SER A 127 -11.19 18.78 14.88
CA SER A 127 -10.88 18.96 13.46
C SER A 127 -9.92 17.89 13.01
N VAL A 128 -10.25 17.23 11.90
CA VAL A 128 -9.43 16.16 11.33
C VAL A 128 -8.72 16.68 10.08
N GLY A 129 -7.41 16.54 10.06
CA GLY A 129 -6.56 16.81 8.90
C GLY A 129 -6.49 15.65 7.93
N SER A 130 -6.40 14.41 8.44
CA SER A 130 -6.33 13.21 7.59
C SER A 130 -6.78 11.94 8.30
N TRP A 131 -7.35 11.03 7.51
CA TRP A 131 -7.70 9.67 7.90
C TRP A 131 -6.83 8.67 7.14
N TRP A 132 -6.35 7.63 7.82
CA TRP A 132 -5.55 6.59 7.20
C TRP A 132 -5.86 5.19 7.74
N LYS A 133 -5.84 4.21 6.83
CA LYS A 133 -5.96 2.78 7.08
C LYS A 133 -5.33 2.03 5.91
N ALA A 134 -4.46 1.06 6.19
CA ALA A 134 -3.74 0.33 5.16
C ALA A 134 -4.72 -0.41 4.23
N GLY A 135 -4.59 -0.21 2.92
CA GLY A 135 -5.45 -0.83 1.91
C GLY A 135 -6.88 -0.27 1.81
N ALA A 136 -7.21 0.79 2.54
CA ALA A 136 -8.54 1.41 2.53
C ALA A 136 -8.52 2.78 1.83
N GLY A 137 -9.56 3.04 1.03
CA GLY A 137 -9.76 4.29 0.31
C GLY A 137 -10.95 5.12 0.81
N PRO A 138 -11.26 6.25 0.15
CA PRO A 138 -12.35 7.14 0.53
C PRO A 138 -13.72 6.46 0.64
N ASP A 139 -14.04 5.52 -0.25
CA ASP A 139 -15.33 4.81 -0.20
C ASP A 139 -15.48 3.98 1.07
N GLN A 140 -14.39 3.34 1.51
CA GLN A 140 -14.37 2.57 2.74
C GLN A 140 -14.37 3.47 3.98
N LEU A 141 -13.72 4.65 3.91
CA LEU A 141 -13.82 5.69 4.94
C LEU A 141 -15.28 6.14 5.13
N MET A 142 -15.98 6.40 4.02
CA MET A 142 -17.38 6.81 4.03
C MET A 142 -18.29 5.71 4.59
N ALA A 143 -18.09 4.46 4.17
CA ALA A 143 -18.89 3.33 4.65
C ALA A 143 -18.67 3.05 6.15
N ASP A 144 -17.41 2.97 6.59
CA ASP A 144 -17.07 2.75 8.00
C ASP A 144 -17.54 3.92 8.88
N GLY A 145 -17.42 5.15 8.37
CA GLY A 145 -17.86 6.35 9.07
C GLY A 145 -19.38 6.46 9.19
N GLU A 146 -20.16 6.12 8.16
CA GLU A 146 -21.63 6.08 8.29
C GLU A 146 -22.08 4.99 9.27
N ALA A 147 -21.40 3.83 9.28
CA ALA A 147 -21.64 2.81 10.30
C ALA A 147 -21.38 3.34 11.72
N CYS A 148 -20.26 4.03 11.95
CA CYS A 148 -19.96 4.66 13.23
C CYS A 148 -20.96 5.75 13.61
N LYS A 149 -21.32 6.63 12.67
CA LYS A 149 -22.31 7.69 12.89
C LYS A 149 -23.68 7.14 13.29
N SER A 150 -24.11 6.04 12.68
CA SER A 150 -25.40 5.41 13.00
C SER A 150 -25.49 4.84 14.42
N GLY A 151 -24.34 4.48 15.02
CA GLY A 151 -24.28 3.96 16.39
C GLY A 151 -24.20 5.05 17.46
N LEU A 152 -24.09 6.32 17.07
CA LEU A 152 -23.91 7.46 17.98
C LEU A 152 -25.23 8.23 18.18
N SER A 153 -25.41 8.79 19.37
CA SER A 153 -26.56 9.64 19.68
C SER A 153 -26.49 10.99 18.95
N ALA A 154 -27.61 11.72 18.90
CA ALA A 154 -27.70 13.01 18.20
C ALA A 154 -26.77 14.11 18.76
N GLU A 155 -26.19 13.91 19.95
CA GLU A 155 -25.23 14.83 20.57
C GLU A 155 -23.87 14.84 19.84
N HIS A 156 -23.58 13.80 19.04
CA HIS A 156 -22.35 13.70 18.27
C HIS A 156 -22.41 14.50 16.97
N THR A 157 -21.82 15.70 17.00
CA THR A 157 -21.70 16.55 15.81
C THR A 157 -20.65 16.02 14.84
N ILE A 158 -21.09 15.46 13.72
CA ILE A 158 -20.25 14.85 12.69
C ILE A 158 -20.62 15.46 11.34
N ASN A 159 -19.65 16.05 10.65
CA ASN A 159 -19.87 16.56 9.30
C ASN A 159 -19.76 15.45 8.24
N ARG A 160 -20.36 15.69 7.06
CA ARG A 160 -20.48 14.65 6.01
C ARG A 160 -19.15 14.14 5.45
N ASN A 161 -18.10 14.95 5.47
CA ASN A 161 -16.78 14.57 4.95
C ASN A 161 -15.82 14.12 6.06
N PHE A 162 -16.31 13.99 7.30
CA PHE A 162 -15.54 13.61 8.48
C PHE A 162 -14.29 14.46 8.75
N SER A 163 -14.30 15.72 8.31
CA SER A 163 -13.26 16.70 8.66
C SER A 163 -13.50 17.38 10.02
N LYS A 164 -14.70 17.21 10.59
CA LYS A 164 -15.07 17.66 11.92
C LYS A 164 -15.98 16.64 12.56
N VAL A 165 -15.47 15.94 13.57
CA VAL A 165 -16.10 14.79 14.21
C VAL A 165 -15.98 14.89 15.72
N THR A 166 -16.60 13.97 16.46
CA THR A 166 -16.43 13.88 17.92
C THR A 166 -15.43 12.81 18.32
N VAL A 167 -14.94 12.85 19.56
CA VAL A 167 -14.01 11.83 20.08
C VAL A 167 -14.62 10.42 20.03
N GLY A 168 -15.89 10.24 20.39
CA GLY A 168 -16.56 8.94 20.29
C GLY A 168 -16.65 8.40 18.85
N PHE A 169 -16.71 9.29 17.85
CA PHE A 169 -16.60 8.88 16.45
C PHE A 169 -15.18 8.40 16.10
N ILE A 170 -14.15 9.08 16.60
CA ILE A 170 -12.75 8.68 16.41
C ILE A 170 -12.49 7.32 17.03
N GLU A 171 -13.02 7.05 18.22
CA GLU A 171 -12.89 5.76 18.91
C GLU A 171 -13.51 4.63 18.08
N CYS A 172 -14.75 4.80 17.60
CA CYS A 172 -15.39 3.82 16.72
C CYS A 172 -14.59 3.57 15.43
N MET A 173 -14.05 4.64 14.82
CA MET A 173 -13.21 4.52 13.63
C MET A 173 -11.88 3.80 13.95
N ALA A 174 -11.30 4.03 15.13
CA ALA A 174 -10.09 3.36 15.59
C ALA A 174 -10.29 1.85 15.78
N ASP A 175 -11.45 1.43 16.31
CA ASP A 175 -11.84 0.01 16.42
C ASP A 175 -11.95 -0.66 15.06
N LYS A 176 -12.29 0.10 14.02
CA LYS A 176 -12.29 -0.34 12.62
C LYS A 176 -10.91 -0.29 11.96
N GLY A 177 -9.86 0.00 12.71
CA GLY A 177 -8.48 0.06 12.24
C GLY A 177 -8.08 1.38 11.57
N TRP A 178 -8.95 2.39 11.59
CA TRP A 178 -8.58 3.72 11.13
C TRP A 178 -7.68 4.42 12.14
N LYS A 179 -6.93 5.37 11.62
CA LYS A 179 -6.03 6.22 12.36
C LYS A 179 -6.20 7.63 11.83
N VAL A 180 -5.99 8.60 12.71
CA VAL A 180 -6.38 9.98 12.48
C VAL A 180 -5.21 10.92 12.74
N TRP A 181 -5.11 11.96 11.92
CA TRP A 181 -4.27 13.12 12.13
C TRP A 181 -5.19 14.32 12.36
N LEU A 182 -4.99 15.03 13.46
CA LEU A 182 -5.80 16.19 13.86
C LEU A 182 -5.15 17.51 13.40
N ASN A 183 -5.97 18.54 13.23
CA ASN A 183 -5.52 19.91 12.92
C ASN A 183 -5.45 20.79 14.18
#